data_AF-A0A6J8DZW8-F1
#
_entry.id   AF-A0A6J8DZW8-F1
#
_cell.length_a   1.000
_cell.length_b   1.000
_cell.length_c   1.000
_cell.angle_alpha   90.00
_cell.angle_beta   90.00
_cell.angle_gamma   90.00
#
_symmetry.space_group_name_H-M   'P 1'
#
loop_
_entity.id
_entity.type
_entity.pdbx_description
1 polymer ?
#
loop_
_entity_poly.entity_id
_entity_poly.type
_entity_poly.pdbx_seq_one_letter_code
_entity_poly.pdbx_strand_id
1 'polypeptide(L)'
;METAGFGWTVFQRRMDGTIDFYRGWSDYEVGIGNLKSEFWLGNKFIHLLTSTGKYKLYIHLEDFEGNSRYAEYSEFNIGNAATKFVLNVDGYSGNAGDSLMSPGDQNHNGMMFSTTDRDNDRTLENCATKYKAAWWYNACHKSNLNGEYLGGQHSSNGNGIVWWTWKGYYYSLKSTKMMIKRH
;
A
#
# COMPACT_ATOMS: atom_id res chain seq x y z
N MET A 1 15.03 14.30 -10.11
CA MET A 1 14.96 13.10 -10.98
C MET A 1 13.59 12.50 -10.77
N GLU A 2 12.81 12.29 -11.83
CA GLU A 2 11.46 11.75 -11.73
C GLU A 2 11.52 10.24 -11.49
N THR A 3 10.95 9.76 -10.39
CA THR A 3 11.06 8.37 -9.93
C THR A 3 10.64 7.33 -10.99
N ALA A 4 9.68 7.66 -11.87
CA ALA A 4 9.22 6.79 -12.95
C ALA A 4 9.00 7.57 -14.28
N GLY A 5 9.62 8.75 -14.42
CA GLY A 5 9.38 9.69 -15.54
C GLY A 5 8.09 10.53 -15.38
N PHE A 6 7.65 11.17 -16.46
CA PHE A 6 6.54 12.12 -16.47
C PHE A 6 5.15 11.44 -16.48
N GLY A 7 4.15 12.14 -15.93
CA GLY A 7 2.73 11.77 -16.03
C GLY A 7 2.23 10.79 -14.98
N TRP A 8 2.98 10.61 -13.89
CA TRP A 8 2.57 9.79 -12.75
C TRP A 8 1.89 10.63 -11.67
N THR A 9 0.75 10.15 -11.18
CA THR A 9 0.04 10.74 -10.04
C THR A 9 0.38 9.93 -8.79
N VAL A 10 1.06 10.56 -7.82
CA VAL A 10 1.33 9.94 -6.51
C VAL A 10 0.04 9.93 -5.70
N PHE A 11 -0.34 8.77 -5.15
CA PHE A 11 -1.51 8.66 -4.27
C PHE A 11 -1.18 8.16 -2.85
N GLN A 12 0.04 7.67 -2.65
CA GLN A 12 0.58 7.37 -1.32
C GLN A 12 2.04 7.79 -1.26
N ARG A 13 2.45 8.37 -0.12
CA ARG A 13 3.86 8.64 0.19
C ARG A 13 4.16 8.42 1.66
N ARG A 14 5.24 7.68 1.94
CA ARG A 14 5.92 7.58 3.24
C ARG A 14 7.38 8.01 3.07
N MET A 15 7.94 8.74 4.03
CA MET A 15 9.32 9.27 3.95
C MET A 15 9.97 9.62 5.29
N ASP A 16 9.20 9.89 6.34
CA ASP A 16 9.75 10.42 7.60
C ASP A 16 8.96 10.05 8.86
N GLY A 17 7.79 9.42 8.74
CA GLY A 17 6.96 9.00 9.88
C GLY A 17 6.26 10.16 10.59
N THR A 18 6.16 11.34 9.97
CA THR A 18 5.53 12.52 10.57
C THR A 18 4.01 12.42 10.61
N ILE A 19 3.40 11.59 9.76
CA ILE A 19 1.97 11.38 9.71
C ILE A 19 1.64 9.97 10.22
N ASP A 20 0.69 9.91 11.14
CA ASP A 20 0.15 8.64 11.64
C ASP A 20 -0.89 8.07 10.65
N PHE A 21 -0.59 6.88 10.12
CA PHE A 21 -1.43 6.10 9.20
C PHE A 21 -2.31 5.07 9.93
N TYR A 22 -2.20 4.92 11.25
CA TYR A 22 -3.06 4.02 12.03
C TYR A 22 -4.45 4.66 12.27
N ARG A 23 -5.24 4.73 11.18
CA ARG A 23 -6.49 5.49 11.10
C ARG A 23 -7.70 4.63 10.76
N GLY A 24 -8.89 5.19 11.01
CA GLY A 24 -10.18 4.55 10.74
C GLY A 24 -10.66 4.70 9.29
N TRP A 25 -11.80 4.10 8.99
CA TRP A 25 -12.37 4.05 7.65
C TRP A 25 -12.62 5.43 7.04
N SER A 26 -13.18 6.35 7.82
CA SER A 26 -13.53 7.70 7.35
C SER A 26 -12.31 8.46 6.83
N ASP A 27 -11.19 8.36 7.54
CA ASP A 27 -9.94 9.03 7.18
C ASP A 27 -9.39 8.46 5.87
N TYR A 28 -9.37 7.13 5.74
CA TYR A 28 -8.92 6.48 4.51
C TYR A 28 -9.85 6.72 3.31
N GLU A 29 -11.13 6.98 3.52
CA GLU A 29 -12.05 7.34 2.44
C GLU A 29 -11.73 8.72 1.83
N VAL A 30 -11.48 9.71 2.68
CA VAL A 30 -11.34 11.12 2.28
C VAL A 30 -9.88 11.55 2.07
N GLY A 31 -8.93 10.83 2.65
CA GLY A 31 -7.51 11.09 2.57
C GLY A 31 -6.89 11.48 3.92
N ILE A 32 -5.58 11.28 4.02
CA ILE A 32 -4.77 11.50 5.22
C ILE A 32 -3.54 12.31 4.82
N GLY A 33 -3.09 13.22 5.69
CA GLY A 33 -1.79 13.89 5.54
C GLY A 33 -1.79 15.04 4.54
N ASN A 34 -0.62 15.29 3.93
CA ASN A 34 -0.39 16.46 3.06
C ASN A 34 0.39 16.07 1.81
N LEU A 35 -0.04 16.54 0.63
CA LEU A 35 0.59 16.24 -0.66
C LEU A 35 2.08 16.64 -0.75
N LYS A 36 2.52 17.61 0.09
CA LYS A 36 3.92 18.07 0.21
C LYS A 36 4.77 17.22 1.16
N SER A 37 4.16 16.32 1.93
CA SER A 37 4.80 15.42 2.90
C SER A 37 4.26 13.99 2.70
N GLU A 38 4.07 13.23 3.77
CA GLU A 38 3.40 11.94 3.78
C GLU A 38 1.89 12.10 3.63
N PHE A 39 1.28 11.23 2.83
CA PHE A 39 -0.16 11.26 2.62
C PHE A 39 -0.72 9.95 2.05
N TRP A 40 -2.02 9.80 2.21
CA TRP A 40 -2.88 8.89 1.47
C TRP A 40 -3.96 9.72 0.76
N LEU A 41 -4.12 9.57 -0.55
CA LEU A 41 -5.00 10.44 -1.35
C LEU A 41 -6.48 10.31 -0.99
N GLY A 42 -6.89 9.17 -0.43
CA GLY A 42 -8.28 8.85 -0.13
C GLY A 42 -8.88 7.87 -1.13
N ASN A 43 -9.51 6.82 -0.62
CA ASN A 43 -10.02 5.71 -1.42
C ASN A 43 -11.08 6.16 -2.44
N LYS A 44 -11.91 7.15 -2.11
CA LYS A 44 -12.89 7.70 -3.06
C LYS A 44 -12.21 8.35 -4.27
N PHE A 45 -11.12 9.07 -4.06
CA PHE A 45 -10.35 9.71 -5.13
C PHE A 45 -9.56 8.69 -5.95
N ILE A 46 -8.93 7.70 -5.30
CA ILE A 46 -8.20 6.64 -6.00
C ILE A 46 -9.17 5.81 -6.87
N HIS A 47 -10.35 5.46 -6.35
CA HIS A 47 -11.40 4.80 -7.13
C HIS A 47 -11.83 5.67 -8.32
N LEU A 48 -12.15 6.95 -8.07
CA LEU A 48 -12.58 7.87 -9.13
C LEU A 48 -11.54 7.92 -10.26
N LEU A 49 -10.27 8.11 -9.94
CA LEU A 49 -9.18 8.14 -10.93
C LEU A 49 -9.07 6.82 -11.71
N THR A 50 -9.07 5.69 -11.00
CA THR A 50 -8.85 4.38 -11.64
C THR A 50 -10.07 3.82 -12.37
N SER A 51 -11.25 4.39 -12.15
CA SER A 51 -12.49 4.02 -12.85
C SER A 51 -12.62 4.59 -14.26
N THR A 52 -11.82 5.60 -14.63
CA THR A 52 -11.96 6.29 -15.92
C THR A 52 -11.24 5.62 -17.09
N GLY A 53 -10.58 4.48 -16.86
CA GLY A 53 -9.87 3.74 -17.89
C GLY A 53 -8.91 2.71 -17.32
N LYS A 54 -7.97 2.26 -18.14
CA LYS A 54 -6.90 1.37 -17.70
C LYS A 54 -5.77 2.19 -17.09
N TYR A 55 -5.38 1.83 -15.87
CA TYR A 55 -4.27 2.42 -15.16
C TYR A 55 -3.24 1.36 -14.83
N LYS A 56 -1.98 1.79 -14.76
CA LYS A 56 -0.88 1.02 -14.19
C LYS A 56 -0.46 1.60 -12.86
N LEU A 57 0.08 0.75 -11.99
CA LEU A 57 0.62 1.10 -10.69
C LEU A 57 2.13 0.96 -10.70
N TYR A 58 2.84 1.95 -10.17
CA TYR A 58 4.27 1.88 -9.87
C TYR A 58 4.49 2.16 -8.39
N ILE A 59 5.18 1.25 -7.72
CA ILE A 59 5.57 1.36 -6.32
C ILE A 59 7.08 1.49 -6.26
N HIS A 60 7.54 2.63 -5.74
CA HIS A 60 8.96 2.86 -5.43
C HIS A 60 9.21 2.57 -3.96
N LEU A 61 10.31 1.88 -3.65
CA LEU A 61 10.69 1.45 -2.32
C LEU A 61 12.16 1.82 -2.06
N GLU A 62 12.47 2.38 -0.89
CA GLU A 62 13.83 2.72 -0.46
C GLU A 62 14.10 2.19 0.96
N ASP A 63 15.29 1.63 1.19
CA ASP A 63 15.77 1.21 2.50
C ASP A 63 16.66 2.29 3.16
N PHE A 64 17.07 2.07 4.40
CA PHE A 64 17.93 3.02 5.12
C PHE A 64 19.38 3.02 4.65
N GLU A 65 19.79 2.00 3.89
CA GLU A 65 21.12 1.89 3.30
C GLU A 65 21.22 2.63 1.93
N GLY A 66 20.11 3.22 1.45
CA GLY A 66 20.04 3.95 0.19
C GLY A 66 19.82 3.06 -1.04
N ASN A 67 19.54 1.78 -0.86
CA ASN A 67 19.13 0.92 -1.96
C ASN A 67 17.66 1.19 -2.29
N SER A 68 17.33 1.11 -3.58
CA SER A 68 15.95 1.19 -4.05
C SER A 68 15.55 -0.01 -4.88
N ARG A 69 14.24 -0.30 -4.84
CA ARG A 69 13.55 -1.30 -5.64
C ARG A 69 12.23 -0.75 -6.14
N TYR A 70 11.66 -1.41 -7.14
CA TYR A 70 10.32 -1.10 -7.62
C TYR A 70 9.51 -2.34 -7.96
N ALA A 71 8.19 -2.17 -7.88
CA ALA A 71 7.18 -3.07 -8.39
C ALA A 71 6.23 -2.28 -9.29
N GLU A 72 6.03 -2.73 -10.53
CA GLU A 72 5.07 -2.17 -11.47
C GLU A 72 4.01 -3.21 -11.83
N TYR A 73 2.75 -2.82 -11.84
CA TYR A 73 1.61 -3.64 -12.25
C TYR A 73 0.96 -2.97 -13.45
N SER A 74 0.84 -3.70 -14.57
CA SER A 74 0.27 -3.16 -15.81
C SER A 74 -1.23 -2.86 -15.70
N GLU A 75 -1.91 -3.49 -14.75
CA GLU A 75 -3.31 -3.22 -14.41
C GLU A 75 -3.44 -2.88 -12.92
N PHE A 76 -4.14 -1.77 -12.64
CA PHE A 76 -4.48 -1.34 -11.29
C PHE A 76 -5.81 -0.60 -11.28
N ASN A 77 -6.72 -1.03 -10.43
CA ASN A 77 -7.87 -0.24 -10.01
C ASN A 77 -8.35 -0.68 -8.63
N ILE A 78 -9.19 0.16 -8.01
CA ILE A 78 -9.95 -0.25 -6.84
C ILE A 78 -11.44 -0.07 -7.08
N GLY A 79 -12.25 -0.91 -6.44
CA GLY A 79 -13.70 -0.78 -6.43
C GLY A 79 -14.18 0.45 -5.64
N ASN A 80 -15.50 0.62 -5.57
CA ASN A 80 -16.12 1.71 -4.82
C ASN A 80 -16.35 1.33 -3.34
N ALA A 81 -16.97 2.22 -2.57
CA ALA A 81 -17.27 1.98 -1.15
C ALA A 81 -18.26 0.81 -0.92
N ALA A 82 -19.16 0.53 -1.88
CA ALA A 82 -20.09 -0.60 -1.79
C ALA A 82 -19.32 -1.93 -1.81
N THR A 83 -18.34 -2.05 -2.72
CA THR A 83 -17.40 -3.18 -2.82
C THR A 83 -16.20 -3.06 -1.88
N LYS A 84 -16.27 -2.18 -0.87
CA LYS A 84 -15.23 -1.96 0.14
C LYS A 84 -13.84 -1.71 -0.45
N PHE A 85 -13.79 -0.95 -1.55
CA PHE A 85 -12.57 -0.58 -2.25
C PHE A 85 -11.69 -1.77 -2.64
N VAL A 86 -12.31 -2.89 -3.04
CA VAL A 86 -11.60 -4.12 -3.49
C VAL A 86 -10.46 -3.81 -4.45
N LEU A 87 -9.28 -4.37 -4.19
CA LEU A 87 -8.09 -4.20 -5.04
C LEU A 87 -8.16 -5.10 -6.27
N ASN A 88 -7.85 -4.55 -7.44
CA ASN A 88 -7.56 -5.33 -8.64
C ASN A 88 -6.18 -4.92 -9.15
N VAL A 89 -5.25 -5.87 -9.17
CA VAL A 89 -3.90 -5.71 -9.73
C VAL A 89 -3.55 -6.90 -10.62
N ASP A 90 -2.82 -6.65 -11.70
CA ASP A 90 -2.27 -7.70 -12.57
C ASP A 90 -1.01 -7.23 -13.32
N GLY A 91 -0.30 -8.18 -13.93
CA GLY A 91 0.83 -7.94 -14.82
C GLY A 91 2.04 -7.37 -14.09
N TYR A 92 2.42 -8.00 -12.98
CA TYR A 92 3.59 -7.64 -12.20
C TYR A 92 4.88 -7.66 -13.05
N SER A 93 5.71 -6.64 -12.82
CA SER A 93 7.09 -6.53 -13.27
C SER A 93 7.91 -5.74 -12.25
N GLY A 94 9.24 -5.83 -12.33
CA GLY A 94 10.14 -5.10 -11.45
C GLY A 94 11.04 -6.00 -10.62
N ASN A 95 11.81 -5.38 -9.72
CA ASN A 95 12.91 -6.02 -9.01
C ASN A 95 12.71 -6.10 -7.48
N ALA A 96 11.54 -5.69 -6.97
CA ALA A 96 11.19 -5.80 -5.55
C ALA A 96 10.64 -7.18 -5.15
N GLY A 97 10.31 -8.02 -6.12
CA GLY A 97 9.46 -9.21 -5.94
C GLY A 97 7.99 -8.83 -5.71
N ASP A 98 7.08 -9.76 -5.99
CA ASP A 98 5.65 -9.48 -5.92
C ASP A 98 5.06 -9.74 -4.52
N SER A 99 4.81 -8.64 -3.79
CA SER A 99 4.15 -8.67 -2.49
C SER A 99 2.67 -8.25 -2.52
N LEU A 100 2.06 -8.08 -3.71
CA LEU A 100 0.60 -7.89 -3.85
C LEU A 100 -0.09 -9.15 -4.39
N MET A 101 0.48 -9.83 -5.37
CA MET A 101 -0.08 -11.04 -5.98
C MET A 101 0.69 -12.29 -5.56
N SER A 102 0.73 -12.56 -4.27
CA SER A 102 1.31 -13.81 -3.77
C SER A 102 0.29 -14.95 -3.74
N PRO A 103 0.68 -16.20 -4.05
CA PRO A 103 -0.21 -17.35 -3.87
C PRO A 103 -0.66 -17.52 -2.41
N GLY A 104 -1.89 -18.01 -2.23
CA GLY A 104 -2.45 -18.38 -0.92
C GLY A 104 -3.04 -17.20 -0.14
N ASP A 105 -3.12 -17.36 1.18
CA ASP A 105 -3.91 -16.49 2.05
C ASP A 105 -3.25 -15.14 2.39
N GLN A 106 -2.10 -14.82 1.76
CA GLN A 106 -1.44 -13.51 1.88
C GLN A 106 -1.56 -12.69 0.60
N ASN A 107 -2.34 -13.17 -0.38
CA ASN A 107 -2.66 -12.46 -1.60
C ASN A 107 -3.47 -11.19 -1.30
N HIS A 108 -3.09 -10.06 -1.87
CA HIS A 108 -3.82 -8.80 -1.77
C HIS A 108 -4.80 -8.59 -2.93
N ASN A 109 -4.54 -9.21 -4.10
CA ASN A 109 -5.42 -9.05 -5.26
C ASN A 109 -6.83 -9.61 -4.99
N GLY A 110 -7.87 -8.86 -5.32
CA GLY A 110 -9.26 -9.20 -5.03
C GLY A 110 -9.67 -9.04 -3.57
N MET A 111 -8.80 -8.53 -2.68
CA MET A 111 -9.14 -8.31 -1.28
C MET A 111 -9.80 -6.96 -1.04
N MET A 112 -10.72 -6.93 -0.08
CA MET A 112 -11.37 -5.71 0.40
C MET A 112 -10.41 -4.91 1.27
N PHE A 113 -10.62 -3.59 1.35
CA PHE A 113 -9.83 -2.73 2.23
C PHE A 113 -10.32 -2.87 3.67
N SER A 114 -9.42 -3.01 4.63
CA SER A 114 -9.74 -3.08 6.06
C SER A 114 -9.03 -1.95 6.81
N THR A 115 -9.71 -1.41 7.82
CA THR A 115 -9.20 -0.36 8.74
C THR A 115 -9.33 -0.83 10.18
N THR A 116 -8.79 -0.05 11.12
CA THR A 116 -8.80 -0.36 12.55
C THR A 116 -10.21 -0.53 13.14
N ASP A 117 -11.19 0.12 12.54
CA ASP A 117 -12.61 0.15 12.91
C ASP A 117 -13.52 -0.58 11.90
N ARG A 118 -12.94 -1.18 10.84
CA ARG A 118 -13.70 -1.89 9.81
C ARG A 118 -12.94 -3.10 9.29
N ASP A 119 -13.30 -4.25 9.84
CA ASP A 119 -12.77 -5.54 9.45
C ASP A 119 -13.49 -6.06 8.19
N ASN A 120 -12.76 -6.16 7.09
CA ASN A 120 -13.20 -6.82 5.85
C ASN A 120 -12.15 -7.85 5.38
N ASP A 121 -11.26 -8.29 6.27
CA ASP A 121 -10.26 -9.29 5.93
C ASP A 121 -10.82 -10.72 6.05
N ARG A 122 -9.99 -11.75 5.85
CA ARG A 122 -10.44 -13.15 5.83
C ARG A 122 -10.10 -13.91 7.10
N THR A 123 -9.77 -13.20 8.18
CA THR A 123 -9.44 -13.81 9.46
C THR A 123 -10.51 -13.51 10.51
N LEU A 124 -10.41 -14.18 11.67
CA LEU A 124 -11.28 -13.91 12.82
C LEU A 124 -10.79 -12.72 13.66
N GLU A 125 -9.52 -12.34 13.49
CA GLU A 125 -8.92 -11.16 14.12
C GLU A 125 -8.91 -10.02 13.09
N ASN A 126 -8.90 -8.76 13.52
CA ASN A 126 -8.72 -7.65 12.58
C ASN A 126 -7.23 -7.47 12.24
N CYS A 127 -6.83 -7.82 11.02
CA CYS A 127 -5.47 -7.65 10.52
C CYS A 127 -5.00 -6.19 10.62
N ALA A 128 -5.88 -5.22 10.41
CA ALA A 128 -5.55 -3.80 10.49
C ALA A 128 -5.15 -3.38 11.91
N THR A 129 -5.84 -3.90 12.93
CA THR A 129 -5.50 -3.67 14.34
C THR A 129 -4.20 -4.36 14.74
N LYS A 130 -3.95 -5.56 14.20
CA LYS A 130 -2.77 -6.39 14.48
C LYS A 130 -1.49 -5.81 13.86
N TYR A 131 -1.56 -5.41 12.60
CA TYR A 131 -0.41 -4.92 11.81
C TYR A 131 -0.34 -3.39 11.68
N LYS A 132 -1.14 -2.70 12.49
CA LYS A 132 -1.04 -1.24 12.71
C LYS A 132 -1.15 -0.41 11.43
N ALA A 133 -2.01 -0.82 10.50
CA ALA A 133 -2.29 -0.04 9.30
C ALA A 133 -3.66 -0.37 8.73
N ALA A 134 -4.13 0.44 7.77
CA ALA A 134 -5.16 -0.01 6.85
C ALA A 134 -4.57 -0.48 5.53
N TRP A 135 -5.11 -1.58 5.00
CA TRP A 135 -4.66 -2.17 3.75
C TRP A 135 -5.69 -3.13 3.16
N TRP A 136 -5.41 -3.64 1.95
CA TRP A 136 -6.16 -4.75 1.35
C TRP A 136 -5.72 -6.08 1.97
N TYR A 137 -6.09 -6.31 3.23
CA TYR A 137 -5.66 -7.50 3.98
C TYR A 137 -6.42 -8.76 3.57
N ASN A 138 -5.72 -9.89 3.66
CA ASN A 138 -6.26 -11.24 3.56
C ASN A 138 -6.05 -11.95 4.91
N ALA A 139 -5.05 -12.83 5.04
CA ALA A 139 -4.65 -13.49 6.27
C ALA A 139 -3.11 -13.53 6.46
N CYS A 140 -2.44 -12.42 6.77
CA CYS A 140 -2.93 -11.04 6.66
C CYS A 140 -2.31 -10.34 5.45
N HIS A 141 -0.97 -10.37 5.32
CA HIS A 141 -0.31 -9.63 4.25
C HIS A 141 1.08 -10.17 3.92
N LYS A 142 1.57 -9.78 2.73
CA LYS A 142 2.99 -9.67 2.40
C LYS A 142 3.45 -8.24 2.12
N SER A 143 2.52 -7.30 2.02
CA SER A 143 2.81 -5.86 1.94
C SER A 143 2.03 -5.09 3.00
N ASN A 144 2.67 -4.11 3.62
CA ASN A 144 2.06 -3.26 4.64
C ASN A 144 2.59 -1.83 4.53
N LEU A 145 2.46 -1.20 3.36
CA LEU A 145 3.11 0.10 3.09
C LEU A 145 2.53 1.27 3.93
N ASN A 146 1.37 1.06 4.54
CA ASN A 146 0.74 1.99 5.47
C ASN A 146 1.10 1.73 6.94
N GLY A 147 1.94 0.73 7.23
CA GLY A 147 2.35 0.36 8.59
C GLY A 147 3.13 1.44 9.33
N GLU A 148 3.49 1.12 10.57
CA GLU A 148 4.24 2.01 11.44
C GLU A 148 5.62 2.34 10.87
N TYR A 149 6.05 3.57 11.04
CA TYR A 149 7.37 4.00 10.61
C TYR A 149 8.41 3.60 11.68
N LEU A 150 8.99 2.40 11.55
CA LEU A 150 9.86 1.82 12.60
C LEU A 150 11.36 2.01 12.35
N GLY A 151 11.76 2.66 11.25
CA GLY A 151 13.15 3.09 11.06
C GLY A 151 14.15 1.97 10.76
N GLY A 152 13.82 1.03 9.87
CA GLY A 152 14.72 -0.08 9.49
C GLY A 152 14.44 -1.34 10.28
N GLN A 153 15.49 -2.02 10.76
CA GLN A 153 15.36 -3.28 11.49
C GLN A 153 14.60 -3.10 12.81
N HIS A 154 13.60 -3.94 13.07
CA HIS A 154 12.81 -3.93 14.31
C HIS A 154 12.49 -5.35 14.80
N SER A 155 12.03 -5.48 16.06
CA SER A 155 11.74 -6.77 16.69
C SER A 155 10.30 -7.26 16.52
N SER A 156 9.36 -6.34 16.27
CA SER A 156 7.95 -6.65 16.06
C SER A 156 7.70 -7.30 14.69
N ASN A 157 6.68 -8.14 14.58
CA ASN A 157 6.43 -8.93 13.37
C ASN A 157 5.43 -8.20 12.44
N GLY A 158 5.91 -7.62 11.35
CA GLY A 158 5.09 -7.22 10.20
C GLY A 158 4.32 -5.90 10.32
N ASN A 159 4.33 -5.23 11.48
CA ASN A 159 3.60 -3.98 11.72
C ASN A 159 4.27 -2.73 11.11
N GLY A 160 5.50 -2.84 10.59
CA GLY A 160 6.20 -1.74 9.94
C GLY A 160 5.78 -1.49 8.49
N ILE A 161 6.52 -0.62 7.80
CA ILE A 161 6.39 -0.41 6.34
C ILE A 161 7.02 -1.60 5.60
N VAL A 162 6.23 -2.64 5.34
CA VAL A 162 6.72 -3.94 4.86
C VAL A 162 6.54 -4.13 3.36
N TRP A 163 7.59 -4.65 2.73
CA TRP A 163 7.54 -5.35 1.44
C TRP A 163 8.28 -6.69 1.56
N TRP A 164 7.53 -7.76 1.82
CA TRP A 164 8.07 -9.02 2.31
C TRP A 164 9.08 -9.66 1.36
N THR A 165 8.81 -9.65 0.06
CA THR A 165 9.69 -10.26 -0.95
C THR A 165 11.06 -9.58 -1.07
N TRP A 166 11.24 -8.40 -0.46
CA TRP A 166 12.53 -7.69 -0.47
C TRP A 166 13.26 -7.76 0.88
N LYS A 167 12.61 -7.36 1.98
CA LYS A 167 13.29 -7.22 3.30
C LYS A 167 12.62 -8.03 4.43
N GLY A 168 11.60 -8.85 4.13
CA GLY A 168 10.87 -9.63 5.13
C GLY A 168 9.99 -8.80 6.07
N TYR A 169 9.57 -9.39 7.19
CA TYR A 169 8.62 -8.78 8.14
C TYR A 169 9.25 -7.94 9.25
N TYR A 170 10.58 -8.00 9.42
CA TYR A 170 11.30 -7.38 10.54
C TYR A 170 12.10 -6.15 10.11
N TYR A 171 11.76 -5.58 8.95
CA TYR A 171 12.38 -4.38 8.41
C TYR A 171 11.28 -3.43 7.92
N SER A 172 11.28 -2.20 8.44
CA SER A 172 10.42 -1.11 7.98
C SER A 172 11.19 -0.24 7.00
N LEU A 173 10.69 -0.14 5.78
CA LEU A 173 11.28 0.69 4.72
C LEU A 173 11.36 2.16 5.12
N LYS A 174 12.35 2.85 4.55
CA LYS A 174 12.59 4.29 4.77
C LYS A 174 11.60 5.13 3.99
N SER A 175 11.37 4.81 2.72
CA SER A 175 10.41 5.57 1.92
C SER A 175 9.66 4.69 0.95
N THR A 176 8.42 5.08 0.68
CA THR A 176 7.55 4.44 -0.29
C THR A 176 6.79 5.50 -1.07
N LYS A 177 6.60 5.27 -2.37
CA LYS A 177 5.68 6.06 -3.19
C LYS A 177 4.86 5.12 -4.06
N MET A 178 3.54 5.21 -3.96
CA MET A 178 2.64 4.54 -4.89
C MET A 178 2.09 5.55 -5.88
N MET A 179 2.17 5.20 -7.15
CA MET A 179 1.90 6.11 -8.25
C MET A 179 1.06 5.42 -9.31
N ILE A 180 0.08 6.13 -9.86
CA ILE A 180 -0.73 5.64 -10.96
C ILE A 180 -0.52 6.47 -12.21
N LYS A 181 -0.63 5.82 -13.37
CA LYS A 181 -0.62 6.46 -14.68
C LYS A 181 -1.61 5.77 -15.58
N ARG A 182 -2.39 6.56 -16.31
CA ARG A 182 -3.29 6.05 -17.34
C ARG A 182 -2.46 5.54 -18.53
N HIS A 183 -2.88 4.44 -19.14
CA HIS A 183 -2.36 4.02 -20.45
C HIS A 183 -2.65 5.06 -21.53
#